data_AF-A0A2K5HAW8-F1
#
_entry.id   AF-A0A2K5HAW8-F1
#
_cell.length_a   1.000
_cell.length_b   1.000
_cell.length_c   1.000
_cell.angle_alpha   90.00
_cell.angle_beta   90.00
_cell.angle_gamma   90.00
#
_symmetry.space_group_name_H-M   'P 1'
#
loop_
_entity.id
_entity.type
_entity.pdbx_description
1 polymer ?
#
loop_
_entity_poly.entity_id
_entity_poly.type
_entity_poly.pdbx_seq_one_letter_code
_entity_poly.pdbx_strand_id
1 'polypeptide(L)'
;METPAWPRVPRPETAVARTLLLGWVFAQVAGASGTTNTVAAYNLTWKSTNFKTILEWEPKPINQVYTVQISTKSGDWKSKCFYTADTECDLTDEIVKDVKQTYLARVFSYPAGNVESTGSTEEPPYENSPEFTPYLETNLGQPTIQSFEQVGTKVNVTVQDERTLVRRNDTFLSLRDVFGKDLIYTLYYWKSSSSGKKYSTSLELWYLWSSSLSSSWLYLYTSVERQEWGGAGRRTPH
;
A
#
# COMPACT_ATOMS: atom_id res chain seq x y z
N MET A 1 108.52 -15.30 2.53
CA MET A 1 107.86 -13.98 2.61
C MET A 1 107.03 -13.87 1.36
N GLU A 2 105.74 -13.58 1.55
CA GLU A 2 104.68 -13.29 0.56
C GLU A 2 104.02 -14.47 -0.21
N THR A 3 102.86 -14.89 0.32
CA THR A 3 101.63 -15.34 -0.39
C THR A 3 100.83 -14.08 -0.86
N PRO A 4 99.70 -14.14 -1.62
CA PRO A 4 99.02 -15.19 -2.41
C PRO A 4 98.60 -14.66 -3.83
N ALA A 5 97.88 -15.35 -4.73
CA ALA A 5 96.43 -15.52 -4.71
C ALA A 5 95.93 -16.27 -5.98
N TRP A 6 95.06 -17.26 -5.78
CA TRP A 6 94.22 -17.86 -6.82
C TRP A 6 92.87 -17.12 -6.89
N PRO A 7 92.22 -17.03 -8.07
CA PRO A 7 90.92 -16.37 -8.20
C PRO A 7 89.80 -17.24 -7.63
N ARG A 8 88.92 -16.63 -6.83
CA ARG A 8 87.66 -17.24 -6.38
C ARG A 8 86.60 -17.16 -7.49
N VAL A 9 85.96 -18.30 -7.76
CA VAL A 9 84.71 -18.40 -8.52
C VAL A 9 83.54 -17.84 -7.68
N PRO A 10 82.69 -16.96 -8.22
CA PRO A 10 81.48 -16.51 -7.52
C PRO A 10 80.40 -17.59 -7.51
N ARG A 11 79.86 -17.83 -6.32
CA ARG A 11 78.70 -18.69 -6.01
C ARG A 11 77.40 -18.01 -6.48
N PRO A 12 76.50 -18.68 -7.24
CA PRO A 12 75.24 -18.09 -7.64
C PRO A 12 74.16 -18.38 -6.60
N GLU A 13 74.06 -17.55 -5.57
CA GLU A 13 72.94 -17.59 -4.63
C GLU A 13 72.42 -16.17 -4.43
N THR A 14 71.53 -15.71 -5.30
CA THR A 14 70.51 -14.67 -5.04
C THR A 14 69.68 -14.36 -6.29
N ALA A 15 69.01 -15.38 -6.84
CA ALA A 15 68.03 -15.19 -7.92
C ALA A 15 66.69 -15.90 -7.64
N VAL A 16 66.36 -16.14 -6.37
CA VAL A 16 65.11 -16.83 -5.96
C VAL A 16 64.18 -15.92 -5.14
N ALA A 17 64.62 -14.74 -4.72
CA ALA A 17 63.81 -13.85 -3.87
C ALA A 17 62.99 -12.79 -4.64
N ARG A 18 63.11 -12.68 -5.98
CA ARG A 18 62.41 -11.64 -6.77
C ARG A 18 61.22 -12.15 -7.61
N THR A 19 60.98 -13.45 -7.68
CA THR A 19 59.80 -14.03 -8.36
C THR A 19 58.64 -14.33 -7.42
N LEU A 20 58.83 -14.30 -6.10
CA LEU A 20 57.76 -14.55 -5.12
C LEU A 20 57.02 -13.28 -4.66
N LEU A 21 57.59 -12.08 -4.87
CA LEU A 21 56.93 -10.83 -4.48
C LEU A 21 55.91 -10.32 -5.51
N LEU A 22 55.99 -10.76 -6.77
CA LEU A 22 54.99 -10.45 -7.80
C LEU A 22 53.76 -11.37 -7.73
N GLY A 23 53.89 -12.58 -7.16
CA GLY A 23 52.77 -13.49 -6.93
C GLY A 23 51.85 -13.07 -5.78
N TRP A 24 52.33 -12.20 -4.87
CA TRP A 24 51.53 -11.74 -3.73
C TRP A 24 50.66 -10.51 -4.04
N VAL A 25 51.06 -9.71 -5.03
CA VAL A 25 50.28 -8.53 -5.46
C VAL A 25 49.02 -8.95 -6.23
N PHE A 26 49.03 -10.09 -6.94
CA PHE A 26 47.85 -10.62 -7.63
C PHE A 26 46.89 -11.41 -6.73
N ALA A 27 47.27 -11.74 -5.50
CA ALA A 27 46.41 -12.46 -4.56
C ALA A 27 45.50 -11.55 -3.72
N GLN A 28 45.58 -10.23 -3.88
CA GLN A 28 44.82 -9.25 -3.09
C GLN A 28 43.61 -8.65 -3.82
N VAL A 29 43.23 -9.16 -5.01
CA VAL A 29 42.07 -8.64 -5.78
C VAL A 29 40.86 -9.58 -5.76
N ALA A 30 40.95 -10.75 -5.13
CA ALA A 30 39.80 -11.65 -4.96
C ALA A 30 39.10 -11.37 -3.62
N GLY A 31 38.14 -10.45 -3.64
CA GLY A 31 37.29 -10.23 -2.47
C GLY A 31 36.62 -8.87 -2.36
N ALA A 32 36.28 -8.20 -3.46
CA ALA A 32 35.12 -7.31 -3.39
C ALA A 32 33.90 -8.22 -3.19
N SER A 33 33.60 -8.56 -1.94
CA SER A 33 32.27 -9.04 -1.58
C SER A 33 31.34 -7.97 -2.09
N GLY A 34 30.64 -8.23 -3.19
CA GLY A 34 29.70 -7.29 -3.75
C GLY A 34 28.69 -6.99 -2.68
N THR A 35 28.81 -5.84 -2.02
CA THR A 35 27.77 -5.31 -1.16
C THR A 35 26.60 -5.10 -2.09
N THR A 36 25.70 -6.09 -2.15
CA THR A 36 24.41 -5.92 -2.80
C THR A 36 23.70 -4.90 -1.94
N ASN A 37 23.88 -3.62 -2.27
CA ASN A 37 23.30 -2.49 -1.55
C ASN A 37 21.78 -2.53 -1.77
N THR A 38 21.10 -3.43 -1.07
CA THR A 38 19.66 -3.44 -0.96
C THR A 38 19.26 -2.20 -0.18
N VAL A 39 18.44 -1.37 -0.79
CA VAL A 39 17.91 -0.17 -0.14
C VAL A 39 16.55 -0.53 0.43
N ALA A 40 16.28 -0.06 1.65
CA ALA A 40 14.95 -0.19 2.24
C ALA A 40 13.89 0.47 1.33
N ALA A 41 12.68 -0.09 1.33
CA ALA A 41 11.55 0.58 0.69
C ALA A 41 11.27 1.92 1.39
N TYR A 42 10.65 2.86 0.71
CA TYR A 42 10.25 4.15 1.28
C TYR A 42 8.94 4.64 0.64
N ASN A 43 8.37 5.71 1.19
CA ASN A 43 7.06 6.26 0.76
C ASN A 43 5.92 5.22 0.79
N LEU A 44 5.94 4.32 1.78
CA LEU A 44 4.89 3.31 1.96
C LEU A 44 3.53 4.00 2.15
N THR A 45 2.60 3.72 1.25
CA THR A 45 1.31 4.41 1.17
C THR A 45 0.17 3.41 1.03
N TRP A 46 -0.89 3.58 1.83
CA TRP A 46 -2.11 2.80 1.72
C TRP A 46 -3.04 3.37 0.63
N LYS A 47 -3.44 2.54 -0.32
CA LYS A 47 -4.53 2.82 -1.27
C LYS A 47 -5.72 1.94 -0.90
N SER A 48 -6.78 2.55 -0.38
CA SER A 48 -7.97 1.81 0.04
C SER A 48 -9.26 2.46 -0.43
N THR A 49 -10.12 1.69 -1.10
CA THR A 49 -11.48 2.10 -1.50
C THR A 49 -12.44 0.93 -1.34
N ASN A 50 -13.57 1.15 -0.65
CA ASN A 50 -14.56 0.09 -0.34
C ASN A 50 -13.92 -1.19 0.24
N PHE A 51 -12.90 -1.04 1.08
CA PHE A 51 -12.10 -2.11 1.69
C PHE A 51 -11.24 -2.95 0.72
N LYS A 52 -11.15 -2.60 -0.57
CA LYS A 52 -10.04 -3.07 -1.40
C LYS A 52 -8.80 -2.28 -0.99
N THR A 53 -7.80 -2.94 -0.43
CA THR A 53 -6.64 -2.28 0.19
C THR A 53 -5.33 -2.81 -0.38
N ILE A 54 -4.57 -1.90 -0.98
CA ILE A 54 -3.26 -2.16 -1.58
C ILE A 54 -2.24 -1.27 -0.87
N LEU A 55 -1.10 -1.84 -0.47
CA LEU A 55 0.05 -1.09 0.01
C LEU A 55 0.98 -0.83 -1.18
N GLU A 56 1.34 0.42 -1.44
CA GLU A 56 2.29 0.83 -2.48
C GLU A 56 3.58 1.36 -1.83
N TRP A 57 4.72 1.23 -2.51
CA TRP A 57 6.00 1.77 -2.05
C TRP A 57 6.95 2.11 -3.20
N GLU A 58 8.07 2.72 -2.85
CA GLU A 58 9.23 2.95 -3.71
C GLU A 58 10.48 2.27 -3.10
N PRO A 59 11.60 2.13 -3.84
CA PRO A 59 11.76 2.39 -5.27
C PRO A 59 11.24 1.20 -6.12
N LYS A 60 11.23 1.38 -7.44
CA LYS A 60 11.15 0.23 -8.35
C LYS A 60 12.37 -0.68 -8.11
N PRO A 61 12.20 -2.02 -8.19
CA PRO A 61 13.29 -2.94 -7.90
C PRO A 61 14.44 -2.76 -8.88
N ILE A 62 15.64 -2.53 -8.34
CA ILE A 62 16.91 -2.60 -9.09
C ILE A 62 17.81 -3.55 -8.31
N ASN A 63 18.01 -4.76 -8.84
CA ASN A 63 18.78 -5.83 -8.17
C ASN A 63 18.27 -6.19 -6.74
N GLN A 64 17.00 -5.92 -6.46
CA GLN A 64 16.34 -6.30 -5.21
C GLN A 64 14.90 -6.75 -5.44
N VAL A 65 14.35 -7.49 -4.49
CA VAL A 65 12.95 -7.93 -4.44
C VAL A 65 12.39 -7.67 -3.05
N TYR A 66 11.06 -7.69 -2.93
CA TYR A 66 10.36 -7.29 -1.71
C TYR A 66 9.57 -8.43 -1.09
N THR A 67 9.42 -8.43 0.23
CA THR A 67 8.40 -9.20 0.93
C THR A 67 7.67 -8.29 1.90
N VAL A 68 6.33 -8.37 1.91
CA VAL A 68 5.51 -7.56 2.82
C VAL A 68 5.14 -8.40 4.03
N GLN A 69 5.16 -7.81 5.21
CA GLN A 69 4.49 -8.38 6.39
C GLN A 69 3.39 -7.44 6.86
N ILE A 70 2.30 -8.01 7.36
CA ILE A 70 1.20 -7.28 7.97
C ILE A 70 0.83 -7.91 9.32
N SER A 71 0.48 -7.07 10.29
CA SER A 71 -0.03 -7.49 11.60
C SER A 71 -1.10 -6.51 12.08
N THR A 72 -1.90 -6.92 13.06
CA THR A 72 -2.58 -5.97 13.94
C THR A 72 -1.60 -5.52 15.02
N LYS A 73 -1.89 -4.43 15.75
CA LYS A 73 -0.99 -3.90 16.81
C LYS A 73 -0.49 -4.93 17.83
N SER A 74 -1.26 -5.99 18.09
CA SER A 74 -0.91 -7.05 19.04
C SER A 74 -0.95 -8.45 18.43
N GLY A 75 -0.97 -8.55 17.10
CA GLY A 75 -1.05 -9.82 16.38
C GLY A 75 0.31 -10.26 15.84
N ASP A 76 0.38 -11.52 15.42
CA ASP A 76 1.56 -12.05 14.76
C ASP A 76 1.74 -11.44 13.36
N TRP A 77 2.99 -11.29 12.94
CA TRP A 77 3.34 -10.85 11.59
C TRP A 77 3.06 -11.96 10.58
N LYS A 78 2.28 -11.62 9.55
CA LYS A 78 2.02 -12.51 8.42
C LYS A 78 2.67 -12.00 7.15
N SER A 79 3.49 -12.83 6.53
CA SER A 79 4.13 -12.54 5.25
C SER A 79 3.14 -12.65 4.08
N LYS A 80 3.26 -11.72 3.13
CA LYS A 80 2.49 -11.57 1.89
C LYS A 80 3.43 -11.11 0.77
N CYS A 81 3.03 -11.32 -0.48
CA CYS A 81 3.76 -10.86 -1.66
C CYS A 81 5.26 -11.22 -1.60
N PHE A 82 5.55 -12.52 -1.54
CA PHE A 82 6.89 -13.06 -1.27
C PHE A 82 7.84 -12.81 -2.43
N TYR A 83 9.01 -12.23 -2.13
CA TYR A 83 10.10 -11.96 -3.07
C TYR A 83 9.63 -11.36 -4.40
N THR A 84 8.69 -10.42 -4.34
CA THR A 84 8.09 -9.81 -5.52
C THR A 84 8.97 -8.69 -6.11
N ALA A 85 8.88 -8.51 -7.42
CA ALA A 85 9.38 -7.33 -8.12
C ALA A 85 8.32 -6.20 -8.19
N ASP A 86 7.10 -6.46 -7.74
CA ASP A 86 6.06 -5.44 -7.68
C ASP A 86 6.39 -4.42 -6.58
N THR A 87 5.95 -3.18 -6.81
CA THR A 87 6.01 -2.10 -5.82
C THR A 87 4.65 -1.86 -5.16
N GLU A 88 3.84 -2.91 -5.14
CA GLU A 88 2.52 -2.94 -4.54
C GLU A 88 2.23 -4.32 -3.95
N CYS A 89 1.35 -4.38 -2.96
CA CYS A 89 0.86 -5.63 -2.39
C CYS A 89 -0.60 -5.51 -1.98
N ASP A 90 -1.43 -6.41 -2.51
CA ASP A 90 -2.82 -6.53 -2.10
C ASP A 90 -2.92 -7.19 -0.72
N LEU A 91 -3.39 -6.42 0.26
CA LEU A 91 -3.54 -6.82 1.66
C LEU A 91 -5.00 -6.94 2.07
N THR A 92 -5.93 -6.85 1.10
CA THR A 92 -7.37 -6.92 1.30
C THR A 92 -7.77 -8.11 2.18
N ASP A 93 -7.33 -9.32 1.85
CA ASP A 93 -7.75 -10.54 2.54
C ASP A 93 -7.33 -10.60 4.03
N GLU A 94 -6.33 -9.79 4.43
CA GLU A 94 -5.90 -9.72 5.82
C GLU A 94 -6.65 -8.62 6.58
N ILE A 95 -6.88 -7.47 5.95
CA ILE A 95 -7.55 -6.32 6.58
C ILE A 95 -9.07 -6.49 6.71
N VAL A 96 -9.69 -7.27 5.81
CA VAL A 96 -11.14 -7.52 5.85
C VAL A 96 -11.57 -8.52 6.92
N LYS A 97 -10.61 -9.17 7.60
CA LYS A 97 -10.88 -10.08 8.72
C LYS A 97 -11.49 -9.34 9.91
N ASP A 98 -10.97 -8.15 10.19
CA ASP A 98 -11.55 -7.24 11.17
C ASP A 98 -11.22 -5.80 10.79
N VAL A 99 -12.15 -5.16 10.07
CA VAL A 99 -11.99 -3.79 9.56
C VAL A 99 -11.87 -2.73 10.65
N LYS A 100 -12.17 -3.06 11.91
CA LYS A 100 -12.06 -2.14 13.05
C LYS A 100 -10.69 -2.18 13.72
N GLN A 101 -9.84 -3.14 13.39
CA GLN A 101 -8.46 -3.18 13.89
C GLN A 101 -7.60 -2.13 13.20
N THR A 102 -6.56 -1.71 13.91
CA THR A 102 -5.45 -0.97 13.32
C THR A 102 -4.35 -1.93 12.89
N TYR A 103 -3.97 -1.85 11.62
CA TYR A 103 -2.96 -2.66 11.00
C TYR A 103 -1.65 -1.91 10.85
N LEU A 104 -0.56 -2.66 10.97
CA LEU A 104 0.81 -2.26 10.67
C LEU A 104 1.29 -3.12 9.51
N ALA A 105 2.01 -2.52 8.56
CA ALA A 105 2.72 -3.26 7.54
C ALA A 105 4.19 -2.85 7.51
N ARG A 106 5.03 -3.74 7.01
CA ARG A 106 6.44 -3.46 6.73
C ARG A 106 6.91 -4.18 5.48
N VAL A 107 7.78 -3.52 4.73
CA VAL A 107 8.28 -4.03 3.46
C VAL A 107 9.77 -4.30 3.58
N PHE A 108 10.15 -5.57 3.50
CA PHE A 108 11.53 -6.04 3.52
C PHE A 108 12.13 -6.02 2.13
N SER A 109 13.41 -5.68 2.02
CA SER A 109 14.17 -5.71 0.77
C SER A 109 15.24 -6.78 0.79
N TYR A 110 15.32 -7.56 -0.28
CA TYR A 110 16.27 -8.68 -0.42
C TYR A 110 17.07 -8.55 -1.72
N PRO A 111 18.33 -9.01 -1.77
CA PRO A 111 19.09 -9.02 -3.01
C PRO A 111 18.44 -9.95 -4.04
N ALA A 112 18.27 -9.46 -5.28
CA ALA A 112 17.72 -10.29 -6.34
C ALA A 112 18.68 -11.45 -6.68
N GLY A 113 18.14 -12.67 -6.80
CA GLY A 113 18.93 -13.87 -7.10
C GLY A 113 19.73 -14.43 -5.91
N ASN A 114 19.68 -13.78 -4.74
CA ASN A 114 20.36 -14.26 -3.55
C ASN A 114 19.59 -13.90 -2.25
N VAL A 115 18.32 -14.31 -2.21
CA VAL A 115 17.38 -14.00 -1.13
C VAL A 115 17.76 -14.63 0.21
N GLU A 116 18.57 -15.70 0.21
CA GLU A 116 19.07 -16.39 1.42
C GLU A 116 20.38 -15.82 1.96
N SER A 117 21.04 -14.90 1.22
CA SER A 117 22.29 -14.26 1.67
C SER A 117 22.09 -13.02 2.50
N THR A 118 20.88 -12.76 2.98
CA THR A 118 20.73 -12.01 4.23
C THR A 118 21.42 -12.87 5.28
N GLY A 119 22.69 -12.56 5.60
CA GLY A 119 23.55 -13.40 6.42
C GLY A 119 22.77 -13.89 7.61
N SER A 120 22.88 -15.18 7.95
CA SER A 120 21.94 -16.00 8.74
C SER A 120 21.49 -15.47 10.12
N THR A 121 21.89 -14.26 10.50
CA THR A 121 21.62 -13.57 11.76
C THR A 121 21.12 -12.12 11.57
N GLU A 122 21.23 -11.52 10.39
CA GLU A 122 20.87 -10.10 10.15
C GLU A 122 19.47 -9.98 9.53
N GLU A 123 18.57 -9.26 10.22
CA GLU A 123 17.23 -8.96 9.70
C GLU A 123 17.37 -8.10 8.43
N PRO A 124 16.71 -8.46 7.30
CA PRO A 124 16.82 -7.69 6.07
C PRO A 124 16.33 -6.26 6.28
N PRO A 125 16.85 -5.27 5.54
CA PRO A 125 16.40 -3.89 5.66
C PRO A 125 14.92 -3.78 5.34
N TYR A 126 14.18 -3.08 6.20
CA TYR A 126 12.74 -2.88 6.03
C TYR A 126 12.33 -1.47 6.43
N GLU A 127 11.14 -1.08 5.96
CA GLU A 127 10.48 0.18 6.34
C GLU A 127 9.06 -0.11 6.78
N ASN A 128 8.56 0.66 7.76
CA ASN A 128 7.21 0.51 8.28
C ASN A 128 6.23 1.42 7.54
N SER A 129 5.01 0.93 7.30
CA SER A 129 3.93 1.76 6.82
C SER A 129 3.40 2.67 7.94
N PRO A 130 2.68 3.75 7.59
CA PRO A 130 1.74 4.36 8.51
C PRO A 130 0.77 3.32 9.07
N GLU A 131 0.24 3.56 10.26
CA GLU A 131 -0.88 2.79 10.80
C GLU A 131 -2.10 2.93 9.87
N PHE A 132 -2.90 1.87 9.76
CA PHE A 132 -4.11 1.89 8.94
C PHE A 132 -5.28 1.19 9.63
N THR A 133 -6.37 1.91 9.83
CA THR A 133 -7.63 1.41 10.40
C THR A 133 -8.70 1.42 9.30
N PRO A 134 -9.00 0.27 8.65
CA PRO A 134 -9.82 0.23 7.44
C PRO A 134 -11.18 0.91 7.58
N TYR A 135 -11.87 0.71 8.70
CA TYR A 135 -13.18 1.32 8.98
C TYR A 135 -13.14 2.85 8.92
N LEU A 136 -12.07 3.46 9.45
CA LEU A 136 -11.92 4.91 9.55
C LEU A 136 -11.33 5.53 8.29
N GLU A 137 -10.47 4.80 7.58
CA GLU A 137 -9.57 5.37 6.57
C GLU A 137 -9.82 4.87 5.16
N THR A 138 -10.58 3.79 4.94
CA THR A 138 -10.97 3.41 3.57
C THR A 138 -11.73 4.55 2.92
N ASN A 139 -11.40 4.87 1.67
CA ASN A 139 -12.25 5.76 0.88
C ASN A 139 -13.57 5.04 0.58
N LEU A 140 -14.64 5.82 0.51
CA LEU A 140 -15.91 5.33 0.00
C LEU A 140 -15.95 5.60 -1.51
N GLY A 141 -16.28 4.58 -2.27
CA GLY A 141 -16.46 4.69 -3.73
C GLY A 141 -17.62 5.62 -4.08
N GLN A 142 -17.63 6.10 -5.33
CA GLN A 142 -18.72 6.92 -5.83
C GLN A 142 -20.00 6.07 -5.92
N PRO A 143 -21.09 6.43 -5.22
CA PRO A 143 -22.32 5.65 -5.26
C PRO A 143 -22.98 5.67 -6.64
N THR A 144 -23.59 4.56 -7.01
CA THR A 144 -24.35 4.42 -8.25
C THR A 144 -25.86 4.57 -7.99
N ILE A 145 -26.54 5.40 -8.78
CA ILE A 145 -28.01 5.45 -8.79
C ILE A 145 -28.53 4.21 -9.52
N GLN A 146 -29.26 3.36 -8.82
CA GLN A 146 -29.82 2.13 -9.37
C GLN A 146 -31.05 2.40 -10.24
N SER A 147 -31.96 3.24 -9.74
CA SER A 147 -33.19 3.59 -10.44
C SER A 147 -33.76 4.92 -9.93
N PHE A 148 -34.64 5.49 -10.74
CA PHE A 148 -35.49 6.59 -10.31
C PHE A 148 -36.88 6.44 -10.94
N GLU A 149 -37.91 6.73 -10.17
CA GLU A 149 -39.31 6.63 -10.61
C GLU A 149 -40.08 7.87 -10.18
N GLN A 150 -40.88 8.43 -11.08
CA GLN A 150 -41.76 9.55 -10.75
C GLN A 150 -43.18 9.06 -10.50
N VAL A 151 -43.71 9.36 -9.31
CA VAL A 151 -45.10 9.12 -8.93
C VAL A 151 -45.77 10.45 -8.61
N GLY A 152 -46.50 11.00 -9.58
CA GLY A 152 -47.11 12.32 -9.48
C GLY A 152 -46.07 13.43 -9.36
N THR A 153 -46.11 14.19 -8.26
CA THR A 153 -45.10 15.22 -7.95
C THR A 153 -43.91 14.66 -7.20
N LYS A 154 -43.86 13.36 -6.90
CA LYS A 154 -42.76 12.77 -6.15
C LYS A 154 -41.81 12.02 -7.06
N VAL A 155 -40.53 12.07 -6.75
CA VAL A 155 -39.51 11.24 -7.39
C VAL A 155 -38.90 10.36 -6.32
N ASN A 156 -38.93 9.07 -6.59
CA ASN A 156 -38.26 8.05 -5.82
C ASN A 156 -36.91 7.82 -6.46
N VAL A 157 -35.83 7.90 -5.69
CA VAL A 157 -34.48 7.60 -6.17
C VAL A 157 -33.93 6.49 -5.31
N THR A 158 -33.48 5.42 -5.94
CA THR A 158 -32.85 4.28 -5.28
C THR A 158 -31.36 4.27 -5.60
N VAL A 159 -30.54 4.24 -4.56
CA VAL A 159 -29.08 4.14 -4.64
C VAL A 159 -28.71 2.68 -4.47
N GLN A 160 -27.78 2.22 -5.30
CA GLN A 160 -27.24 0.88 -5.21
C GLN A 160 -26.42 0.72 -3.92
N ASP A 161 -26.72 -0.33 -3.17
CA ASP A 161 -25.88 -0.73 -2.04
C ASP A 161 -24.68 -1.52 -2.55
N GLU A 162 -23.53 -0.86 -2.64
CA GLU A 162 -22.32 -1.47 -3.20
C GLU A 162 -21.77 -2.56 -2.28
N ARG A 163 -21.37 -3.67 -2.89
CA ARG A 163 -20.69 -4.76 -2.18
C ARG A 163 -19.25 -4.37 -1.86
N THR A 164 -18.81 -4.76 -0.68
CA THR A 164 -17.43 -4.64 -0.22
C THR A 164 -16.73 -6.00 -0.29
N LEU A 165 -15.42 -6.00 -0.06
CA LEU A 165 -14.65 -7.25 0.08
C LEU A 165 -14.69 -7.83 1.51
N VAL A 166 -15.42 -7.18 2.42
CA VAL A 166 -15.66 -7.68 3.78
C VAL A 166 -16.60 -8.87 3.72
N ARG A 167 -16.28 -9.94 4.46
CA ARG A 167 -17.08 -11.16 4.49
C ARG A 167 -17.66 -11.44 5.87
N ARG A 168 -18.89 -11.97 5.88
CA ARG A 168 -19.51 -12.62 7.03
C ARG A 168 -20.12 -13.93 6.54
N ASN A 169 -19.74 -15.06 7.15
CA ASN A 169 -20.24 -16.38 6.77
C ASN A 169 -20.16 -16.65 5.25
N ASP A 170 -18.99 -16.40 4.65
CA ASP A 170 -18.70 -16.53 3.20
C ASP A 170 -19.50 -15.63 2.25
N THR A 171 -20.32 -14.72 2.77
CA THR A 171 -21.04 -13.71 1.97
C THR A 171 -20.37 -12.34 2.05
N PHE A 172 -20.26 -11.66 0.91
CA PHE A 172 -19.77 -10.30 0.83
C PHE A 172 -20.79 -9.32 1.41
N LEU A 173 -20.37 -8.51 2.36
CA LEU A 173 -21.17 -7.47 2.99
C LEU A 173 -21.25 -6.23 2.10
N SER A 174 -22.37 -5.53 2.13
CA SER A 174 -22.48 -4.21 1.51
C SER A 174 -21.84 -3.10 2.35
N LEU A 175 -21.70 -1.90 1.78
CA LEU A 175 -21.28 -0.73 2.55
C LEU A 175 -22.23 -0.47 3.72
N ARG A 176 -23.55 -0.60 3.50
CA ARG A 176 -24.55 -0.44 4.56
C ARG A 176 -24.42 -1.52 5.64
N ASP A 177 -24.11 -2.77 5.28
CA ASP A 177 -23.92 -3.86 6.24
C ASP A 177 -22.70 -3.64 7.16
N VAL A 178 -21.66 -2.97 6.67
CA VAL A 178 -20.43 -2.71 7.41
C VAL A 178 -20.56 -1.46 8.28
N PHE A 179 -21.01 -0.34 7.71
CA PHE A 179 -21.08 0.95 8.39
C PHE A 179 -22.39 1.19 9.12
N GLY A 180 -23.46 0.45 8.79
CA GLY A 180 -24.75 0.58 9.46
C GLY A 180 -25.27 2.01 9.40
N LYS A 181 -25.47 2.63 10.57
CA LYS A 181 -25.98 4.00 10.72
C LYS A 181 -24.92 5.08 10.50
N ASP A 182 -23.64 4.70 10.47
CA ASP A 182 -22.56 5.65 10.26
C ASP A 182 -22.44 6.06 8.78
N LEU A 183 -23.19 5.43 7.87
CA LEU A 183 -23.18 5.75 6.44
C LEU A 183 -24.33 6.70 6.09
N ILE A 184 -24.03 7.86 5.52
CA ILE A 184 -25.03 8.83 5.05
C ILE A 184 -24.87 8.96 3.54
N TYR A 185 -25.98 8.89 2.82
CA TYR A 185 -26.02 9.25 1.41
C TYR A 185 -26.57 10.66 1.25
N THR A 186 -26.02 11.41 0.30
CA THR A 186 -26.51 12.74 -0.09
C THR A 186 -26.86 12.74 -1.57
N LEU A 187 -28.12 13.01 -1.87
CA LEU A 187 -28.63 13.18 -3.23
C LEU A 187 -28.66 14.67 -3.59
N TYR A 188 -27.90 15.04 -4.61
CA TYR A 188 -27.90 16.36 -5.22
C TYR A 188 -28.72 16.36 -6.50
N TYR A 189 -29.43 17.46 -6.74
CA TYR A 189 -30.31 17.60 -7.89
C TYR A 189 -30.54 19.03 -8.31
N TRP A 190 -30.80 19.20 -9.60
CA TRP A 190 -31.13 20.49 -10.18
C TRP A 190 -31.94 20.30 -11.46
N LYS A 191 -32.66 21.35 -11.83
CA LYS A 191 -33.35 21.41 -13.13
C LYS A 191 -32.39 21.89 -14.19
N SER A 192 -32.52 21.41 -15.43
CA SER A 192 -31.76 22.00 -16.55
C SER A 192 -32.04 23.49 -16.71
N SER A 193 -33.28 23.90 -16.44
CA SER A 193 -33.76 25.26 -16.61
C SER A 193 -33.47 26.19 -15.42
N SER A 194 -32.70 25.73 -14.41
CA SER A 194 -32.40 26.53 -13.22
C SER A 194 -30.95 26.36 -12.77
N SER A 195 -30.32 27.44 -12.33
CA SER A 195 -28.98 27.40 -11.72
C SER A 195 -28.96 26.87 -10.28
N GLY A 196 -30.12 26.73 -9.63
CA GLY A 196 -30.23 26.31 -8.24
C GLY A 196 -30.02 24.80 -8.05
N LYS A 197 -28.90 24.43 -7.41
CA LYS A 197 -28.67 23.07 -6.91
C LYS A 197 -29.35 22.87 -5.57
N LYS A 198 -30.00 21.73 -5.40
CA LYS A 198 -30.64 21.29 -4.16
C LYS A 198 -30.03 19.98 -3.71
N TYR A 199 -30.21 19.63 -2.44
CA TYR A 199 -29.72 18.38 -1.87
C TYR A 199 -30.71 17.78 -0.88
N SER A 200 -30.61 16.48 -0.63
CA SER A 200 -31.34 15.73 0.38
C SER A 200 -30.45 14.64 0.95
N THR A 201 -30.46 14.46 2.27
CA THR A 201 -29.64 13.46 2.97
C THR A 201 -30.52 12.34 3.52
N SER A 202 -30.01 11.11 3.51
CA SER A 202 -30.73 9.94 4.03
C SER A 202 -29.76 8.91 4.61
N LEU A 203 -30.22 8.24 5.66
CA LEU A 203 -29.59 7.02 6.19
C LEU A 203 -30.07 5.77 5.45
N GLU A 204 -31.06 5.90 4.58
CA GLU A 204 -31.62 4.82 3.79
C GLU A 204 -31.10 4.90 2.35
N LEU A 205 -31.15 3.76 1.65
CA LEU A 205 -30.72 3.64 0.25
C LEU A 205 -31.74 4.20 -0.75
N TRP A 206 -32.84 4.76 -0.26
CA TRP A 206 -33.88 5.35 -1.09
C TRP A 206 -34.27 6.74 -0.57
N TYR A 207 -34.73 7.56 -1.51
CA TYR A 207 -35.22 8.91 -1.26
C TYR A 207 -36.60 9.06 -1.86
N LEU A 208 -37.45 9.80 -1.16
CA LEU A 208 -38.72 10.27 -1.69
C LEU A 208 -38.79 11.77 -1.44
N TRP A 209 -38.74 12.56 -2.50
CA TRP A 209 -38.99 14.00 -2.39
C TRP A 209 -40.18 14.42 -3.22
N SER A 210 -40.71 15.61 -2.92
CA SER A 210 -41.72 16.27 -3.73
C SER A 210 -41.05 17.30 -4.64
N SER A 211 -41.01 17.02 -5.94
CA SER A 211 -40.77 18.01 -6.98
C SER A 211 -42.11 18.57 -7.44
N SER A 212 -42.36 19.87 -7.25
CA SER A 212 -43.60 20.49 -7.73
C SER A 212 -43.83 20.42 -9.25
N LEU A 213 -42.94 19.81 -10.07
CA LEU A 213 -42.92 19.97 -11.53
C LEU A 213 -42.38 18.75 -12.32
N SER A 214 -42.85 18.67 -13.58
CA SER A 214 -42.58 17.73 -14.69
C SER A 214 -41.12 17.27 -14.88
N SER A 215 -40.94 15.97 -15.16
CA SER A 215 -39.67 15.20 -15.14
C SER A 215 -38.70 15.41 -16.29
N SER A 216 -39.07 16.13 -17.35
CA SER A 216 -38.29 16.07 -18.61
C SER A 216 -36.84 16.58 -18.51
N TRP A 217 -36.43 17.22 -17.39
CA TRP A 217 -35.10 17.83 -17.26
C TRP A 217 -34.53 17.86 -15.84
N LEU A 218 -34.43 16.72 -15.16
CA LEU A 218 -33.77 16.58 -13.85
C LEU A 218 -32.40 15.91 -13.97
N TYR A 219 -31.39 16.51 -13.32
CA TYR A 219 -30.09 15.88 -13.11
C TYR A 219 -29.97 15.39 -11.67
N LEU A 220 -29.37 14.22 -11.47
CA LEU A 220 -29.16 13.58 -10.18
C LEU A 220 -27.68 13.23 -10.00
N TYR A 221 -27.18 13.42 -8.78
CA TYR A 221 -25.83 13.03 -8.37
C TYR A 221 -25.86 12.57 -6.91
N THR A 222 -25.12 11.52 -6.57
CA THR A 222 -25.07 10.97 -5.21
C THR A 222 -23.65 10.98 -4.67
N SER A 223 -23.50 11.38 -3.41
CA SER A 223 -22.29 11.15 -2.63
C SER A 223 -22.60 10.30 -1.40
N VAL A 224 -21.57 9.71 -0.82
CA VAL A 224 -21.65 8.93 0.41
C VAL A 224 -20.55 9.38 1.35
N GLU A 225 -20.90 9.52 2.63
CA GLU A 225 -20.02 10.02 3.67
C GLU A 225 -20.21 9.20 4.94
N ARG A 226 -19.15 9.12 5.76
CA ARG A 226 -19.25 8.58 7.12
C ARG A 226 -19.66 9.69 8.08
N GLN A 227 -20.56 9.39 9.01
CA GLN A 227 -20.91 10.29 10.10
C GLN A 227 -19.72 10.39 11.07
N GLU A 228 -19.12 11.58 11.19
CA GLU A 228 -18.05 11.81 12.16
C GLU A 228 -18.62 11.81 13.60
N TRP A 229 -18.15 10.88 14.43
CA TRP A 229 -18.32 10.99 15.88
C TRP A 229 -17.21 11.87 16.45
N GLY A 230 -17.53 13.13 16.74
CA GLY A 230 -16.66 14.02 17.51
C GLY A 230 -16.03 15.19 16.73
N GLY A 231 -16.81 15.92 15.93
CA GLY A 231 -16.43 17.23 15.41
C GLY A 231 -17.25 18.33 16.08
N ALA A 232 -16.71 18.98 17.12
CA ALA A 232 -17.25 20.25 17.59
C ALA A 232 -17.30 21.22 16.40
N GLY A 233 -18.49 21.77 16.13
CA GLY A 233 -18.81 22.45 14.89
C GLY A 233 -17.78 23.49 14.45
N ARG A 234 -17.20 23.29 13.27
CA ARG A 234 -16.69 24.39 12.46
C ARG A 234 -17.79 24.82 11.51
N ARG A 235 -18.47 25.90 11.88
CA ARG A 235 -19.19 26.75 10.92
C ARG A 235 -18.18 27.21 9.88
N THR A 236 -18.45 26.92 8.61
CA THR A 236 -17.84 27.63 7.49
C THR A 236 -18.21 29.11 7.58
N PRO A 237 -17.27 30.05 7.48
CA PRO A 237 -17.61 31.46 7.32
C PRO A 237 -18.24 31.68 5.94
N HIS A 238 -19.22 32.58 5.91
CA HIS A 238 -19.80 33.17 4.70
C HIS A 238 -18.75 33.94 3.89
#